data_AF-A0A6F8TP74-F1
#
_entry.id   AF-A0A6F8TP74-F1
#
_cell.length_a   1.000
_cell.length_b   1.000
_cell.length_c   1.000
_cell.angle_alpha   90.00
_cell.angle_beta   90.00
_cell.angle_gamma   90.00
#
_symmetry.space_group_name_H-M   'P 1'
#
loop_
_entity.id
_entity.type
_entity.pdbx_description
1 polymer ?
#
loop_
_entity_poly.entity_id
_entity_poly.type
_entity_poly.pdbx_seq_one_letter_code
_entity_poly.pdbx_strand_id
1 'polypeptide(L)'
;MKYETEQALRVKSLAIDVMEELMKADSNYSAQELKQLSELFSRCICDLVNVYTNTSEDHEMTLKGTVIKAKIGYNLMKSKKETAGNA
;
A
#
# COMPACT_ATOMS: atom_id res chain seq x y z
N MET A 1 11.63 0.74 -18.01
CA MET A 1 12.56 0.75 -16.85
C MET A 1 12.45 1.98 -15.94
N LYS A 2 12.67 3.23 -16.37
CA LYS A 2 12.61 4.39 -15.45
C LYS A 2 11.22 4.56 -14.78
N TYR A 3 10.15 4.53 -15.58
CA TYR A 3 8.78 4.60 -15.08
C TYR A 3 8.43 3.47 -14.11
N GLU A 4 8.77 2.23 -14.46
CA GLU A 4 8.44 1.06 -13.62
C GLU A 4 9.12 1.14 -12.26
N THR A 5 10.40 1.55 -12.27
CA THR A 5 11.17 1.78 -11.05
C THR A 5 10.55 2.89 -10.20
N GLU A 6 10.13 4.01 -10.81
CA GLU A 6 9.46 5.10 -10.10
C GLU A 6 8.13 4.64 -9.46
N GLN A 7 7.31 3.86 -10.17
CA GLN A 7 6.05 3.36 -9.59
C GLN A 7 6.30 2.35 -8.47
N ALA A 8 7.26 1.43 -8.63
CA ALA A 8 7.59 0.49 -7.57
C ALA A 8 8.14 1.18 -6.31
N LEU A 9 9.01 2.20 -6.48
CA LEU A 9 9.48 3.03 -5.38
C LEU A 9 8.33 3.77 -4.70
N ARG A 10 7.32 4.21 -5.47
CA ARG A 10 6.11 4.83 -4.91
C ARG A 10 5.29 3.85 -4.09
N VAL A 11 5.10 2.61 -4.56
CA VAL A 11 4.43 1.55 -3.78
C VAL A 11 5.20 1.30 -2.48
N LYS A 12 6.53 1.17 -2.55
CA LYS A 12 7.39 0.99 -1.37
C LYS A 12 7.21 2.12 -0.36
N SER A 13 7.25 3.38 -0.80
CA SER A 13 7.08 4.54 0.09
C SER A 13 5.73 4.50 0.81
N LEU A 14 4.64 4.25 0.09
CA LEU A 14 3.29 4.17 0.67
C LEU A 14 3.17 3.02 1.68
N ALA A 15 3.78 1.86 1.39
CA ALA A 15 3.77 0.73 2.29
C ALA A 15 4.57 1.01 3.57
N ILE A 16 5.73 1.68 3.46
CA ILE A 16 6.54 2.09 4.61
C ILE A 16 5.74 3.05 5.50
N ASP A 17 5.15 4.10 4.94
CA ASP A 17 4.37 5.07 5.70
C ASP A 17 3.23 4.41 6.50
N VAL A 18 2.55 3.41 5.90
CA VAL A 18 1.50 2.64 6.59
C VAL A 18 2.07 1.78 7.70
N MET A 19 3.17 1.07 7.45
CA MET A 19 3.81 0.22 8.47
C MET A 19 4.32 1.04 9.65
N GLU A 20 4.92 2.20 9.39
CA GLU A 20 5.36 3.13 10.43
C GLU A 20 4.19 3.62 11.28
N GLU A 21 3.03 3.91 10.67
CA GLU A 21 1.82 4.27 11.42
C GLU A 21 1.29 3.10 12.26
N LEU A 22 1.27 1.87 11.71
CA LEU A 22 0.88 0.66 12.46
C LEU A 22 1.78 0.36 13.66
N MET A 23 3.07 0.72 13.60
CA MET A 23 4.03 0.48 14.67
C MET A 23 3.93 1.49 15.83
N LYS A 24 3.08 2.53 15.71
CA LYS A 24 2.88 3.49 16.80
C LYS A 24 2.08 2.87 17.94
N ALA A 25 2.56 3.10 19.16
CA ALA A 25 2.06 2.47 20.39
C ALA A 25 0.56 2.74 20.68
N ASP A 26 0.02 3.87 20.22
CA ASP A 26 -1.35 4.31 20.51
C ASP A 26 -2.35 4.00 19.37
N SER A 27 -1.98 3.13 18.45
CA SER A 27 -2.79 2.90 17.26
C SER A 27 -3.91 1.86 17.47
N ASN A 28 -5.15 2.34 17.61
CA ASN A 28 -6.34 1.50 17.81
C ASN A 28 -6.96 1.05 16.47
N TYR A 29 -6.30 0.09 15.81
CA TYR A 29 -6.81 -0.58 14.62
C TYR A 29 -7.61 -1.84 14.97
N SER A 30 -8.77 -2.00 14.35
CA SER A 30 -9.57 -3.21 14.46
C SER A 30 -8.95 -4.37 13.67
N ALA A 31 -9.23 -5.60 14.09
CA ALA A 31 -8.79 -6.80 13.37
C ALA A 31 -9.25 -6.82 11.90
N GLN A 32 -10.43 -6.25 11.60
CA GLN A 32 -10.94 -6.13 10.23
C GLN A 32 -10.10 -5.18 9.37
N GLU A 33 -9.70 -4.03 9.91
CA GLU A 33 -8.84 -3.07 9.22
C GLU A 33 -7.45 -3.68 8.95
N LEU A 34 -6.88 -4.36 9.93
CA LEU A 34 -5.60 -5.05 9.78
C LEU A 34 -5.66 -6.17 8.73
N LYS A 35 -6.77 -6.93 8.71
CA LYS A 35 -7.01 -7.95 7.67
C LYS A 35 -7.08 -7.31 6.29
N GLN A 36 -7.85 -6.23 6.13
CA GLN A 36 -7.99 -5.52 4.87
C GLN A 36 -6.66 -4.95 4.37
N LEU A 37 -5.85 -4.36 5.26
CA LEU A 37 -4.51 -3.86 4.93
C LEU A 37 -3.58 -5.00 4.50
N SER A 38 -3.62 -6.12 5.21
CA SER A 38 -2.83 -7.31 4.89
C SER A 38 -3.17 -7.86 3.51
N GLU A 39 -4.47 -7.95 3.18
CA GLU A 39 -4.93 -8.38 1.85
C GLU A 39 -4.50 -7.42 0.74
N LEU A 40 -4.54 -6.11 0.98
CA LEU A 40 -4.11 -5.09 0.02
C LEU A 40 -2.60 -5.18 -0.25
N PHE A 41 -1.78 -5.29 0.79
CA PHE A 41 -0.33 -5.39 0.62
C PHE A 41 0.14 -6.71 0.04
N SER A 42 -0.52 -7.82 0.39
CA SER A 42 -0.27 -9.11 -0.26
C SER A 42 -0.45 -9.00 -1.78
N ARG A 43 -1.55 -8.38 -2.24
CA ARG A 43 -1.78 -8.13 -3.67
C ARG A 43 -0.72 -7.21 -4.28
N CYS A 44 -0.28 -6.17 -3.55
CA CYS A 44 0.77 -5.29 -4.03
C CYS A 44 2.10 -6.03 -4.24
N ILE A 45 2.45 -6.93 -3.32
CA ILE A 45 3.65 -7.78 -3.45
C ILE A 45 3.52 -8.68 -4.66
N CYS A 46 2.38 -9.36 -4.84
CA CYS A 46 2.16 -10.21 -6.02
C CYS A 46 2.27 -9.44 -7.33
N ASP A 47 1.64 -8.27 -7.43
CA ASP A 47 1.71 -7.42 -8.63
C ASP A 47 3.16 -7.01 -8.94
N LEU A 48 3.91 -6.55 -7.92
CA LEU A 48 5.30 -6.14 -8.08
C LEU A 48 6.18 -7.32 -8.52
N VAL A 49 6.04 -8.48 -7.87
CA VAL A 49 6.78 -9.69 -8.25
C VAL A 49 6.47 -10.03 -9.70
N ASN A 50 5.19 -10.03 -10.10
CA ASN A 50 4.79 -10.37 -11.46
C ASN A 50 5.39 -9.44 -12.51
N VAL A 51 5.44 -8.13 -12.23
CA VAL A 51 6.10 -7.15 -13.11
C VAL A 51 7.60 -7.42 -13.21
N TYR A 52 8.29 -7.64 -12.09
CA TYR A 52 9.75 -7.82 -12.10
C TYR A 52 10.20 -9.21 -12.55
N THR A 53 9.30 -10.20 -12.59
CA THR A 53 9.55 -11.52 -13.18
C THR A 53 9.04 -11.65 -14.63
N ASN A 54 8.60 -10.54 -15.25
CA ASN A 54 8.02 -10.52 -16.60
C ASN A 54 6.85 -11.52 -16.80
N THR A 55 6.05 -11.76 -15.76
CA THR A 55 4.83 -12.59 -15.85
C THR A 55 3.56 -11.75 -16.02
N SER A 56 3.65 -10.43 -15.88
CA SER A 56 2.58 -9.51 -16.24
C SER A 56 2.64 -9.16 -17.73
N GLU A 57 1.50 -9.22 -18.42
CA GLU A 57 1.40 -8.86 -19.84
C GLU A 57 1.40 -7.33 -20.06
N ASP A 58 0.95 -6.56 -19.06
CA ASP A 58 0.93 -5.10 -19.08
C ASP A 58 1.50 -4.56 -17.77
N HIS A 59 2.81 -4.32 -17.79
CA HIS A 59 3.56 -3.79 -16.64
C HIS A 59 3.05 -2.41 -16.22
N GLU A 60 2.71 -1.54 -17.17
CA GLU A 60 2.32 -0.17 -16.88
C GLU A 60 0.96 -0.13 -16.17
N MET A 61 -0.03 -0.83 -16.72
CA MET A 61 -1.36 -0.92 -16.11
C MET A 61 -1.31 -1.63 -14.77
N THR A 62 -0.52 -2.71 -14.66
CA THR A 62 -0.33 -3.44 -13.40
C THR A 62 0.20 -2.50 -12.33
N LEU A 63 1.32 -1.80 -12.59
CA LEU A 63 1.93 -0.88 -11.62
C LEU A 63 1.02 0.30 -11.25
N LYS A 64 0.29 0.88 -12.22
CA LYS A 64 -0.73 1.90 -11.92
C LYS A 64 -1.77 1.38 -10.95
N GLY A 65 -2.29 0.17 -11.20
CA GLY A 65 -3.24 -0.50 -10.33
C GLY A 65 -2.64 -0.77 -8.94
N THR A 66 -1.38 -1.20 -8.86
CA THR A 66 -0.68 -1.46 -7.59
C THR A 66 -0.51 -0.20 -6.76
N VAL A 67 -0.13 0.93 -7.38
CA VAL A 67 -0.03 2.23 -6.71
C VAL A 67 -1.39 2.66 -6.13
N ILE A 68 -2.49 2.41 -6.84
CA ILE A 68 -3.85 2.71 -6.33
C ILE A 68 -4.16 1.85 -5.10
N LYS A 69 -3.86 0.54 -5.13
CA LYS A 69 -4.06 -0.36 -3.97
C LYS A 69 -3.27 0.11 -2.75
N ALA A 70 -1.99 0.46 -2.93
CA ALA A 70 -1.16 1.00 -1.85
C ALA A 70 -1.70 2.33 -1.29
N LYS A 71 -2.20 3.22 -2.16
CA LYS A 71 -2.86 4.47 -1.74
C LYS A 71 -4.14 4.24 -0.94
N ILE A 72 -4.93 3.22 -1.27
CA ILE A 72 -6.12 2.86 -0.49
C ILE A 72 -5.71 2.47 0.93
N GLY A 73 -4.68 1.63 1.07
CA GLY A 73 -4.12 1.28 2.39
C GLY A 73 -3.64 2.51 3.16
N TYR A 74 -2.89 3.39 2.51
CA TYR A 74 -2.43 4.66 3.10
C TYR A 74 -3.58 5.55 3.57
N ASN A 75 -4.61 5.73 2.73
CA ASN A 75 -5.75 6.58 3.06
C ASN A 75 -6.61 6.03 4.20
N LEU A 76 -6.74 4.70 4.30
CA LEU A 76 -7.44 4.05 5.41
C LEU A 76 -6.78 4.40 6.76
N MET A 77 -5.46 4.51 6.77
CA MET A 77 -4.68 4.87 7.96
C MET A 77 -4.76 6.37 8.26
N LYS A 78 -4.69 7.21 7.23
CA LYS A 78 -4.72 8.66 7.37
C LYS A 78 -6.07 9.19 7.86
N SER A 79 -7.18 8.63 7.36
CA SER A 79 -8.53 9.04 7.80
C SER A 79 -8.76 8.82 9.30
N LYS A 80 -8.18 7.75 9.87
CA LYS A 80 -8.19 7.51 11.32
C LYS A 80 -7.43 8.57 12.11
N LYS A 81 -6.26 9.00 11.63
CA LYS A 81 -5.47 10.06 12.27
C LYS A 81 -6.25 11.39 12.32
N GLU A 82 -6.94 11.74 11.24
CA GLU A 82 -7.76 12.96 11.18
C GLU A 82 -8.99 12.88 12.08
N THR A 83 -9.57 11.69 12.24
CA THR A 83 -10.72 11.48 13.14
C THR A 83 -10.30 11.50 14.62
N ALA A 84 -9.10 10.98 14.95
CA ALA A 84 -8.57 10.96 16.32
C ALA A 84 -8.04 12.32 16.81
N GLY A 85 -7.73 13.26 15.89
CA GLY A 85 -7.25 14.61 16.24
C GLY A 85 -8.34 15.65 16.48
N ASN A 86 -9.61 15.31 16.23
CA ASN A 86 -10.77 16.20 16.39
C ASN A 86 -11.71 15.77 17.55
N ALA A 87 -11.23 14.89 18.44
CA ALA A 87 -11.98 14.37 19.59
C ALA A 87 -11.35 14.85 20.91
#